data_AF-A0A496ZBB2-F1
#
_entry.id   AF-A0A496ZBB2-F1
#
_cell.length_a   1.000
_cell.length_b   1.000
_cell.length_c   1.000
_cell.angle_alpha   90.00
_cell.angle_beta   90.00
_cell.angle_gamma   90.00
#
_symmetry.space_group_name_H-M   'P 1'
#
loop_
_entity.id
_entity.type
_entity.pdbx_description
1 polymer ?
#
loop_
_entity_poly.entity_id
_entity_poly.type
_entity_poly.pdbx_seq_one_letter_code
_entity_poly.pdbx_strand_id
1 'polypeptide(L)'
;MRLLIRFARDYPLNSILMVLALLLAGLIEGLGLTMLLPIIGITIGSSTGAGSVPAAENGASTSTLERMVADGFAFLGITPTLGILLIILVATITLKSGLMLLVNKQIGYTIARVATSLRLELLQA
;
A
#
# COMPACT_ATOMS: atom_id res chain seq x y z
N MET A 1 -15.01 -7.52 24.07
CA MET A 1 -15.35 -7.10 22.70
C MET A 1 -16.48 -6.06 22.58
N ARG A 2 -17.39 -5.92 23.56
CA ARG A 2 -18.52 -4.95 23.48
C ARG A 2 -18.10 -3.47 23.35
N LEU A 3 -16.92 -3.11 23.85
CA LEU A 3 -16.37 -1.74 23.78
C LEU A 3 -15.97 -1.32 22.36
N LEU A 4 -15.28 -2.20 21.61
CA LEU A 4 -14.91 -1.95 20.20
C LEU A 4 -16.14 -1.81 19.29
N ILE A 5 -17.15 -2.65 19.53
CA ILE A 5 -18.41 -2.62 18.77
C ILE A 5 -19.21 -1.34 19.06
N ARG A 6 -19.17 -0.81 20.30
CA ARG A 6 -19.79 0.48 20.60
C ARG A 6 -19.05 1.65 19.95
N PHE A 7 -17.71 1.66 20.00
CA PHE A 7 -16.90 2.69 19.33
C PHE A 7 -17.11 2.73 17.81
N ALA A 8 -17.22 1.55 17.18
CA ALA A 8 -17.53 1.44 15.75
C ALA A 8 -18.96 1.89 15.41
N ARG A 9 -19.90 1.81 16.37
CA ARG A 9 -21.32 2.18 16.18
C ARG A 9 -21.60 3.66 16.45
N ASP A 10 -20.82 4.30 17.33
CA ASP A 10 -20.98 5.72 17.66
C ASP A 10 -20.39 6.66 16.59
N TYR A 11 -19.46 6.17 15.74
CA TYR A 11 -18.90 6.92 14.59
C TYR A 11 -18.79 6.04 13.32
N PRO A 12 -19.92 5.59 12.75
CA PRO A 12 -19.95 4.53 11.73
C PRO A 12 -19.26 4.94 10.41
N LEU A 13 -19.43 6.19 9.98
CA LEU A 13 -18.80 6.72 8.75
C LEU A 13 -17.27 6.74 8.86
N ASN A 14 -16.73 7.20 9.98
CA ASN A 14 -15.28 7.29 10.17
C ASN A 14 -14.65 5.89 10.29
N SER A 15 -15.29 4.98 11.01
CA SER A 15 -14.80 3.60 11.16
C SER A 15 -14.78 2.85 9.82
N ILE A 16 -15.83 2.98 9.00
CA ILE A 16 -15.88 2.39 7.66
C ILE A 16 -14.80 2.99 6.75
N LEU A 17 -14.65 4.32 6.75
CA LEU A 17 -13.61 4.98 5.95
C LEU A 17 -12.20 4.57 6.38
N MET A 18 -11.97 4.37 7.68
CA MET A 18 -10.68 3.91 8.19
C MET A 18 -10.38 2.47 7.75
N VAL A 19 -11.34 1.56 7.88
CA VAL A 19 -11.18 0.16 7.44
C VAL A 19 -10.98 0.09 5.93
N LEU A 20 -11.73 0.87 5.16
CA LEU A 20 -11.60 0.95 3.71
C LEU A 20 -10.24 1.53 3.29
N ALA A 21 -9.76 2.57 3.98
CA ALA A 21 -8.42 3.13 3.75
C ALA A 21 -7.32 2.12 4.09
N LEU A 22 -7.45 1.35 5.17
CA LEU A 22 -6.50 0.30 5.52
C LEU A 22 -6.51 -0.85 4.50
N LEU A 23 -7.69 -1.22 3.99
CA LEU A 23 -7.83 -2.23 2.94
C LEU A 23 -7.14 -1.77 1.65
N LEU A 24 -7.43 -0.56 1.19
CA LEU A 24 -6.78 0.04 0.02
C LEU A 24 -5.26 0.16 0.22
N ALA A 25 -4.81 0.57 1.39
CA ALA A 25 -3.38 0.67 1.71
C ALA A 25 -2.70 -0.71 1.64
N GLY A 26 -3.35 -1.76 2.13
CA GLY A 26 -2.87 -3.14 2.01
C GLY A 26 -2.82 -3.63 0.57
N LEU A 27 -3.82 -3.28 -0.25
CA LEU A 27 -3.84 -3.63 -1.66
C LEU A 27 -2.70 -2.94 -2.43
N ILE A 28 -2.49 -1.65 -2.18
CA ILE A 28 -1.39 -0.86 -2.75
C ILE A 28 -0.03 -1.44 -2.33
N GLU A 29 0.10 -1.88 -1.08
CA GLU A 29 1.32 -2.52 -0.59
C GLU A 29 1.60 -3.86 -1.27
N GLY A 30 0.56 -4.68 -1.47
CA GLY A 30 0.68 -5.92 -2.24
C GLY A 30 1.17 -5.67 -3.68
N LEU A 31 0.67 -4.60 -4.31
CA LEU A 31 1.17 -4.17 -5.63
C LEU A 31 2.64 -3.74 -5.56
N GLY A 32 3.02 -2.91 -4.58
CA GLY A 32 4.40 -2.46 -4.41
C GLY A 32 5.38 -3.61 -4.18
N LEU A 33 5.00 -4.60 -3.35
CA LEU A 33 5.81 -5.81 -3.11
C LEU A 33 5.94 -6.68 -4.36
N THR A 34 4.87 -6.79 -5.15
CA THR A 34 4.90 -7.55 -6.42
C THR A 34 5.87 -6.93 -7.42
N MET A 35 6.00 -5.59 -7.44
CA MET A 35 6.95 -4.88 -8.32
C MET A 35 8.42 -5.06 -7.93
N LEU A 36 8.70 -5.49 -6.70
CA LEU A 36 10.06 -5.73 -6.22
C LEU A 36 10.71 -6.91 -6.95
N LEU A 37 9.92 -7.92 -7.31
CA LEU A 37 10.38 -9.09 -8.06
C LEU A 37 10.97 -8.72 -9.44
N PRO A 38 10.24 -8.03 -10.34
CA PRO A 38 10.80 -7.60 -11.62
C PRO A 38 11.96 -6.59 -11.48
N ILE A 39 12.00 -5.75 -10.43
CA ILE A 39 13.18 -4.91 -10.16
C ILE A 39 14.40 -5.79 -9.92
N ILE A 40 14.28 -6.79 -9.04
CA ILE A 40 15.36 -7.75 -8.76
C ILE A 40 15.73 -8.54 -10.01
N GLY A 41 14.74 -8.99 -10.79
CA GLY A 41 14.96 -9.72 -12.04
C GLY A 41 15.78 -8.92 -13.06
N ILE A 42 15.44 -7.64 -13.24
CA ILE A 42 16.21 -6.74 -14.12
C ILE A 42 17.61 -6.49 -13.57
N THR A 43 17.78 -6.22 -12.27
CA THR A 43 19.12 -5.90 -11.72
C THR A 43 20.07 -7.09 -11.71
N ILE A 44 19.58 -8.31 -11.53
CA ILE A 44 20.41 -9.53 -11.60
C ILE A 44 20.69 -9.90 -13.06
N GLY A 45 19.72 -9.74 -13.96
CA GLY A 45 19.85 -10.11 -15.38
C GLY A 45 20.54 -9.08 -16.27
N SER A 46 20.56 -7.79 -15.89
CA SER A 46 21.19 -6.72 -16.67
C SER A 46 22.49 -6.25 -16.01
N SER A 47 23.63 -6.66 -16.59
CA SER A 47 24.97 -6.18 -16.23
C SER A 47 25.24 -4.74 -16.71
N THR A 48 24.28 -4.12 -17.41
CA THR A 48 24.34 -2.72 -17.86
C THR A 48 23.00 -2.06 -17.55
N GLY A 49 23.01 -0.96 -16.79
CA GLY A 49 21.86 -0.35 -16.11
C GLY A 49 20.79 0.31 -17.00
N ALA A 50 20.46 -0.29 -18.13
CA ALA A 50 19.47 0.17 -19.10
C ALA A 50 18.53 -0.94 -19.60
N GLY A 51 18.39 -2.04 -18.84
CA GLY A 51 17.48 -3.15 -19.20
C GLY A 51 16.01 -2.81 -18.96
N SER A 52 15.18 -2.92 -20.00
CA SER A 52 13.75 -3.18 -19.83
C SER A 52 13.54 -4.58 -19.25
N VAL A 53 12.40 -4.84 -18.59
CA VAL A 53 11.98 -6.21 -18.27
C VAL A 53 12.13 -7.02 -19.56
N PRO A 54 12.92 -8.10 -19.55
CA PRO A 54 13.11 -8.89 -20.75
C PRO A 54 11.76 -9.46 -21.14
N ALA A 55 11.20 -8.93 -22.23
CA ALA A 55 10.10 -9.57 -22.92
C ALA A 55 10.68 -10.85 -23.53
N ALA A 56 10.50 -11.96 -22.81
CA ALA A 56 10.65 -13.31 -23.31
C ALA A 56 11.84 -13.55 -24.26
N GLU A 57 13.07 -13.47 -23.76
CA GLU A 57 14.18 -14.19 -24.39
C GLU A 57 14.89 -15.07 -23.37
N ASN A 58 14.54 -16.36 -23.45
CA ASN A 58 15.35 -17.54 -23.16
C ASN A 58 15.96 -17.68 -21.75
N GLY A 59 15.27 -18.47 -20.91
CA GLY A 59 15.96 -19.47 -20.09
C GLY A 59 16.04 -19.26 -18.57
N ALA A 60 15.65 -18.10 -18.03
CA ALA A 60 15.55 -17.92 -16.58
C ALA A 60 14.08 -17.98 -16.16
N SER A 61 13.70 -19.08 -15.49
CA SER A 61 12.42 -19.34 -14.81
C SER A 61 11.52 -18.12 -14.60
N THR A 62 10.67 -17.79 -15.58
CA THR A 62 9.72 -16.67 -15.48
C THR A 62 8.68 -17.01 -14.42
N SER A 63 8.71 -16.29 -13.30
CA SER A 63 7.69 -16.42 -12.26
C SER A 63 6.32 -16.04 -12.81
N THR A 64 5.25 -16.75 -12.43
CA THR A 64 3.87 -16.41 -12.83
C THR A 64 3.52 -14.96 -12.48
N LEU A 65 4.08 -14.45 -11.38
CA LEU A 65 3.94 -13.05 -10.96
C LEU A 65 4.60 -12.08 -11.95
N GLU A 66 5.78 -12.39 -12.47
CA GLU A 66 6.47 -11.52 -13.44
C GLU A 66 5.71 -11.43 -14.75
N ARG A 67 5.12 -12.55 -15.22
CA ARG A 67 4.24 -12.55 -16.39
C ARG A 67 3.00 -11.70 -16.17
N MET A 68 2.34 -11.85 -15.02
CA MET A 68 1.16 -11.06 -14.69
C MET A 68 1.47 -9.55 -14.65
N VAL A 69 2.65 -9.18 -14.14
CA VAL A 69 3.12 -7.79 -14.18
C VAL A 69 3.40 -7.35 -15.62
N ALA A 70 4.16 -8.13 -16.39
CA ALA A 70 4.47 -7.81 -17.78
C ALA A 70 3.21 -7.65 -18.65
N ASP A 71 2.21 -8.52 -18.48
CA ASP A 71 0.93 -8.45 -19.15
C ASP A 71 0.15 -7.18 -18.75
N GLY A 72 0.19 -6.79 -17.47
CA GLY A 72 -0.40 -5.55 -16.99
C GLY A 72 0.25 -4.30 -17.61
N PHE A 73 1.58 -4.29 -17.75
CA PHE A 73 2.31 -3.22 -18.44
C PHE A 73 2.04 -3.23 -19.95
N ALA A 74 1.94 -4.41 -20.57
CA ALA A 74 1.61 -4.56 -21.99
C ALA A 74 0.20 -4.04 -22.31
N PHE A 75 -0.78 -4.28 -21.43
CA PHE A 75 -2.12 -3.71 -21.54
C PHE A 75 -2.09 -2.17 -21.50
N LEU A 76 -1.21 -1.60 -20.70
CA LEU A 76 -1.02 -0.16 -20.61
C LEU A 76 -0.20 0.43 -21.77
N GLY A 77 0.38 -0.42 -22.62
CA GLY A 77 1.23 -0.03 -23.75
C GLY A 77 2.59 0.53 -23.33
N ILE A 78 3.02 0.31 -22.08
CA ILE A 78 4.24 0.86 -21.51
C ILE A 78 5.29 -0.25 -21.44
N THR A 79 6.49 0.00 -21.96
CA THR A 79 7.62 -0.91 -21.75
C THR A 79 8.07 -0.82 -20.29
N PRO A 80 8.02 -1.92 -19.51
CA PRO A 80 8.41 -1.87 -18.12
C PRO A 80 9.94 -1.75 -18.04
N THR A 81 10.43 -0.53 -17.82
CA THR A 81 11.85 -0.24 -17.59
C THR A 81 12.13 -0.10 -16.10
N LEU A 82 13.39 -0.32 -15.68
CA LEU A 82 13.80 -0.14 -14.28
C LEU A 82 13.34 1.22 -13.71
N GLY A 83 13.54 2.30 -14.47
CA GLY A 83 13.17 3.65 -14.06
C GLY A 83 11.66 3.81 -13.83
N ILE A 84 10.84 3.30 -14.75
CA ILE A 84 9.37 3.36 -14.63
C ILE A 84 8.90 2.54 -13.42
N LEU A 85 9.49 1.36 -13.21
CA LEU A 85 9.15 0.48 -12.11
C LEU A 85 9.48 1.10 -10.75
N LEU A 86 10.61 1.79 -10.64
CA LEU A 86 10.98 2.57 -9.45
C LEU A 86 10.04 3.77 -9.22
N ILE A 87 9.66 4.50 -10.27
CA ILE A 87 8.69 5.59 -10.17
C ILE A 87 7.35 5.08 -9.64
N ILE A 88 6.86 3.97 -10.19
CA ILE A 88 5.61 3.34 -9.73
C ILE A 88 5.74 2.88 -8.28
N LEU A 89 6.87 2.27 -7.89
CA LEU A 89 7.12 1.89 -6.49
C LEU A 89 7.04 3.10 -5.55
N VAL A 90 7.74 4.19 -5.87
CA VAL A 90 7.71 5.42 -5.07
C VAL A 90 6.29 6.00 -5.01
N ALA A 91 5.57 6.00 -6.13
CA ALA A 91 4.18 6.47 -6.19
C ALA A 91 3.26 5.63 -5.28
N THR A 92 3.38 4.29 -5.30
CA THR A 92 2.59 3.41 -4.43
C THR A 92 2.89 3.63 -2.95
N ILE A 93 4.17 3.79 -2.58
CA ILE A 93 4.58 4.08 -1.19
C ILE A 93 4.06 5.45 -0.74
N THR A 94 4.12 6.44 -1.61
CA THR A 94 3.62 7.80 -1.32
C THR A 94 2.11 7.78 -1.12
N LEU A 95 1.39 7.09 -1.99
CA LEU A 95 -0.07 6.93 -1.89
C LEU A 95 -0.47 6.18 -0.61
N LYS A 96 0.22 5.07 -0.28
CA LYS A 96 0.04 4.32 0.96
C LYS A 96 0.26 5.22 2.18
N SER A 97 1.35 5.98 2.18
CA SER A 97 1.69 6.91 3.27
C SER A 97 0.61 7.98 3.45
N GLY A 98 0.04 8.50 2.36
CA GLY A 98 -1.09 9.43 2.40
C GLY A 98 -2.33 8.81 3.06
N LEU A 99 -2.68 7.59 2.69
CA LEU A 99 -3.78 6.84 3.33
C LEU A 99 -3.51 6.61 4.82
N MET A 100 -2.30 6.19 5.17
CA MET A 100 -1.89 5.99 6.56
C MET A 100 -1.95 7.28 7.38
N LEU A 101 -1.59 8.42 6.80
CA LEU A 101 -1.72 9.72 7.46
C LEU A 101 -3.18 10.04 7.80
N LEU A 102 -4.12 9.77 6.88
CA LEU A 102 -5.55 9.96 7.13
C LEU A 102 -6.08 9.05 8.24
N VAL A 103 -5.64 7.78 8.26
CA VAL A 103 -5.98 6.82 9.32
C VAL A 103 -5.46 7.31 10.67
N ASN A 104 -4.18 7.66 10.76
CA ASN A 104 -3.55 8.14 11.99
C ASN A 104 -4.18 9.44 12.51
N LYS A 105 -4.59 10.34 11.62
CA LYS A 105 -5.34 11.54 11.99
C LYS A 105 -6.65 11.21 12.70
N GLN A 106 -7.42 10.23 12.23
CA GLN A 106 -8.67 9.82 12.87
C GLN A 106 -8.43 9.15 14.24
N ILE A 107 -7.40 8.31 14.34
CA ILE A 107 -6.99 7.68 15.59
C ILE A 107 -6.62 8.76 16.62
N GLY A 108 -5.88 9.79 16.21
CA GLY A 108 -5.49 10.91 17.07
C GLY A 108 -6.67 11.67 17.68
N TYR A 109 -7.68 12.02 16.87
CA TYR A 109 -8.91 12.66 17.39
C TYR A 109 -9.67 11.77 18.37
N THR A 110 -9.68 10.47 18.11
CA THR A 110 -10.36 9.50 18.96
C THR A 110 -9.69 9.40 20.32
N ILE A 111 -8.36 9.29 20.34
CA ILE A 111 -7.56 9.24 21.58
C ILE A 111 -7.75 10.53 22.39
N ALA A 112 -7.72 11.70 21.74
CA ALA A 112 -7.94 12.98 22.41
C ALA A 112 -9.31 13.03 23.09
N ARG A 113 -10.38 12.60 22.39
CA ARG A 113 -11.74 12.56 22.95
C ARG A 113 -11.85 11.62 24.14
N VAL A 114 -11.25 10.43 24.07
CA VAL A 114 -11.25 9.46 25.17
C VAL A 114 -10.50 10.01 26.39
N ALA A 115 -9.31 10.59 26.18
CA ALA A 115 -8.50 11.15 27.26
C ALA A 115 -9.22 12.31 27.97
N THR A 116 -9.89 13.20 27.22
CA THR A 116 -10.70 14.28 27.80
C THR A 116 -11.88 13.73 28.60
N SER A 117 -12.56 12.72 28.10
CA SER A 117 -13.72 12.12 28.78
C SER A 117 -13.31 11.50 30.12
N LEU A 118 -12.23 10.71 30.14
CA LEU A 118 -11.69 10.13 31.38
C LEU A 118 -11.22 11.20 32.36
N ARG A 119 -10.59 12.27 31.88
CA ARG A 119 -10.16 13.38 32.75
C ARG A 119 -11.34 14.06 33.44
N LEU A 120 -12.44 14.27 32.73
CA LEU A 120 -13.64 14.88 33.31
C LEU A 120 -14.32 13.94 34.32
N GLU A 121 -14.38 12.65 34.03
CA GLU A 121 -14.95 11.65 34.93
C GLU A 121 -14.17 11.57 36.26
N LEU A 122 -12.83 11.61 36.21
CA LEU A 122 -11.98 11.63 37.40
C LEU A 122 -12.06 12.94 38.21
N LEU A 123 -12.44 14.06 37.59
CA LEU A 123 -12.61 15.34 38.29
C LEU A 123 -14.00 15.47 38.95
N GLN A 124 -14.96 14.64 38.54
CA GLN A 124 -16.33 14.64 39.06
C GLN A 124 -16.56 13.59 40.16
N ALA A 125 -15.62 12.67 40.36
CA ALA A 125 -15.60 11.66 41.43
C ALA A 125 -14.81 12.16 42.65
#